data_AF-A0A293N410-F1
#
_entry.id   AF-A0A293N410-F1
#
_cell.length_a   1.000
_cell.length_b   1.000
_cell.length_c   1.000
_cell.angle_alpha   90.00
_cell.angle_beta   90.00
_cell.angle_gamma   90.00
#
_symmetry.space_group_name_H-M   'P 1'
#
loop_
_entity.id
_entity.type
_entity.pdbx_description
1 polymer ?
#
loop_
_entity_poly.entity_id
_entity_poly.type
_entity_poly.pdbx_seq_one_letter_code
_entity_poly.pdbx_strand_id
1 'polypeptide(L)'
;MHEQQARSCLTRNAILQGASLFLSKEALEIFRVQLYLKPLHKFGRRWPPQFRTFALNLHFNKSPQAYRYLCGMLTLPSECSLQNWLKDIALEPGIMPAILEGLKTRIHGFYNSERAQ
;
A
#
# COMPACT_ATOMS: atom_id res chain seq x y z
N MET A 1 -12.78 -29.09 37.95
CA MET A 1 -11.77 -28.95 36.87
C MET A 1 -12.47 -28.50 35.59
N HIS A 2 -12.88 -27.24 35.52
CA HIS A 2 -13.41 -26.63 34.29
C HIS A 2 -12.74 -25.26 34.16
N GLU A 3 -11.54 -25.24 33.59
CA GLU A 3 -10.98 -24.01 33.04
C GLU A 3 -11.79 -23.65 31.81
N GLN A 4 -12.82 -22.83 32.02
CA GLN A 4 -13.41 -22.04 30.95
C GLN A 4 -12.35 -21.02 30.53
N GLN A 5 -11.53 -21.39 29.55
CA GLN A 5 -10.64 -20.50 28.86
C GLN A 5 -11.49 -19.38 28.22
N ALA A 6 -11.57 -18.24 28.90
CA ALA A 6 -12.18 -17.03 28.38
C ALA A 6 -11.48 -16.70 27.05
N ARG A 7 -12.18 -16.89 25.93
CA ARG A 7 -11.76 -16.35 24.64
C ARG A 7 -11.76 -14.83 24.78
N SER A 8 -10.63 -14.25 25.19
CA SER A 8 -10.47 -12.80 25.24
C SER A 8 -10.71 -12.28 23.83
N CYS A 9 -11.81 -11.55 23.64
CA CYS A 9 -12.14 -10.92 22.37
C CYS A 9 -11.16 -9.77 22.13
N LEU A 10 -9.98 -10.08 21.57
CA LEU A 10 -9.00 -9.08 21.22
C LEU A 10 -9.61 -8.16 20.16
N THR A 11 -9.81 -6.90 20.54
CA THR A 11 -10.33 -5.87 19.65
C THR A 11 -9.28 -5.55 18.60
N ARG A 12 -9.68 -5.29 17.34
CA ARG A 12 -8.73 -4.95 16.25
C ARG A 12 -7.78 -3.80 16.62
N ASN A 13 -8.27 -2.82 17.37
CA ASN A 13 -7.45 -1.69 17.82
C ASN A 13 -6.35 -2.12 18.79
N ALA A 14 -6.60 -3.09 19.66
CA ALA A 14 -5.58 -3.64 20.56
C ALA A 14 -4.48 -4.36 19.77
N ILE A 15 -4.85 -5.08 18.70
CA ILE A 15 -3.89 -5.72 17.78
C ILE A 15 -3.04 -4.66 17.06
N LEU A 16 -3.66 -3.58 16.58
CA LEU A 16 -2.94 -2.48 15.91
C LEU A 16 -2.01 -1.74 16.88
N GLN A 17 -2.43 -1.51 18.12
CA GLN A 17 -1.57 -0.92 19.15
C GLN A 17 -0.37 -1.80 19.46
N GLY A 18 -0.57 -3.11 19.63
CA GLY A 18 0.54 -4.06 19.80
C GLY A 18 1.49 -4.09 18.60
N ALA A 19 0.95 -4.10 17.38
CA ALA A 19 1.75 -4.09 16.16
C ALA A 19 2.56 -2.79 15.97
N SER A 20 2.04 -1.66 16.46
CA SER A 20 2.70 -0.36 16.35
C SER A 20 4.04 -0.27 17.11
N LEU A 21 4.28 -1.18 18.06
CA LEU A 21 5.56 -1.29 18.77
C LEU A 21 6.69 -1.88 17.91
N PHE A 22 6.34 -2.61 16.85
CA PHE A 22 7.30 -3.36 16.02
C PHE A 22 7.34 -2.88 14.57
N LEU A 23 6.26 -2.27 14.09
CA LEU A 23 6.12 -1.83 12.70
C LEU A 23 6.34 -0.34 12.56
N SER A 24 6.95 0.07 11.45
CA SER A 24 6.96 1.48 11.04
C SER A 24 5.53 1.96 10.77
N LYS A 25 5.33 3.29 10.73
CA LYS A 25 4.02 3.89 10.46
C LYS A 25 3.43 3.41 9.14
N GLU A 26 4.25 3.32 8.09
CA GLU A 26 3.86 2.88 6.75
C GLU A 26 3.48 1.40 6.74
N ALA A 27 4.29 0.57 7.40
CA ALA A 27 4.02 -0.87 7.53
C ALA A 27 2.75 -1.12 8.35
N LEU A 28 2.49 -0.30 9.38
CA LEU A 28 1.28 -0.36 10.20
C LEU A 28 0.03 -0.01 9.39
N GLU A 29 0.08 0.99 8.50
CA GLU A 29 -1.04 1.33 7.62
C GLU A 29 -1.36 0.18 6.65
N ILE A 30 -0.33 -0.43 6.05
CA ILE A 30 -0.50 -1.63 5.22
C ILE A 30 -1.14 -2.74 6.05
N PHE A 31 -0.60 -3.03 7.24
CA PHE A 31 -1.11 -4.06 8.14
C PHE A 31 -2.57 -3.84 8.54
N ARG A 32 -2.95 -2.59 8.84
CA ARG A 32 -4.33 -2.19 9.14
C ARG A 32 -5.28 -2.53 7.99
N VAL A 33 -4.90 -2.19 6.76
CA VAL A 33 -5.71 -2.50 5.57
C VAL A 33 -5.82 -4.01 5.37
N GLN A 34 -4.73 -4.75 5.58
CA GLN A 34 -4.73 -6.21 5.49
C GLN A 34 -5.68 -6.85 6.51
N LEU A 35 -5.64 -6.39 7.77
CA LEU A 35 -6.52 -6.89 8.84
C LEU A 35 -8.01 -6.64 8.52
N TYR A 36 -8.32 -5.51 7.88
CA TYR A 36 -9.67 -5.17 7.48
C TYR A 36 -10.16 -5.96 6.25
N LEU A 37 -9.31 -6.14 5.22
CA LEU A 37 -9.70 -6.76 3.95
C LEU A 37 -9.66 -8.29 3.96
N LYS A 38 -8.81 -8.91 4.79
CA LYS A 38 -8.65 -10.37 4.87
C LYS A 38 -9.96 -11.13 5.13
N PRO A 39 -10.84 -10.73 6.06
CA PRO A 39 -12.11 -11.43 6.28
C PRO A 39 -13.15 -11.18 5.17
N LEU A 40 -12.94 -10.19 4.29
CA LEU A 40 -13.90 -9.85 3.26
C LEU A 40 -13.77 -10.77 2.03
N HIS A 41 -14.92 -11.05 1.42
CA HIS A 41 -14.98 -11.76 0.14
C HIS A 41 -14.26 -10.99 -0.97
N LYS A 42 -13.65 -11.70 -1.93
CA LYS A 42 -12.82 -11.11 -2.99
C LYS A 42 -13.48 -9.96 -3.76
N PHE A 43 -14.78 -10.08 -4.06
CA PHE A 43 -15.53 -9.07 -4.82
C PHE A 43 -16.03 -7.87 -3.96
N GLY A 44 -16.00 -7.99 -2.63
CA GLY A 44 -16.46 -6.94 -1.71
C GLY A 44 -15.33 -6.05 -1.19
N ARG A 45 -14.08 -6.32 -1.57
CA ARG A 45 -12.91 -5.57 -1.09
C ARG A 45 -12.87 -4.18 -1.73
N ARG A 46 -12.81 -3.15 -0.88
CA ARG A 46 -12.59 -1.75 -1.31
C ARG A 46 -11.25 -1.27 -0.78
N TRP A 47 -10.32 -0.99 -1.70
CA TRP A 47 -8.99 -0.52 -1.32
C TRP A 47 -8.96 0.99 -1.11
N PRO A 48 -8.46 1.47 0.04
CA PRO A 48 -8.33 2.89 0.32
C PRO A 48 -7.25 3.53 -0.57
N PRO A 49 -7.33 4.84 -0.87
CA PRO A 49 -6.45 5.51 -1.84
C PRO A 49 -4.95 5.32 -1.56
N GLN A 50 -4.52 5.45 -0.31
CA GLN A 50 -3.12 5.26 0.09
C GLN A 50 -2.60 3.86 -0.26
N PHE A 51 -3.45 2.84 -0.11
CA PHE A 51 -3.11 1.47 -0.46
C PHE A 51 -3.06 1.25 -1.99
N ARG A 52 -3.88 1.98 -2.76
CA ARG A 52 -3.81 1.96 -4.23
C ARG A 52 -2.46 2.49 -4.70
N THR A 53 -2.03 3.62 -4.15
CA THR A 53 -0.71 4.21 -4.44
C THR A 53 0.42 3.24 -4.08
N PHE A 54 0.36 2.59 -2.93
CA PHE A 54 1.32 1.54 -2.56
C PHE A 54 1.35 0.39 -3.58
N ALA A 55 0.19 -0.14 -3.96
CA ALA A 55 0.08 -1.25 -4.89
C ALA A 55 0.59 -0.89 -6.30
N LEU A 56 0.26 0.30 -6.80
CA LEU A 56 0.76 0.82 -8.07
C LEU A 56 2.28 0.99 -8.05
N ASN A 57 2.84 1.57 -6.99
CA ASN A 57 4.29 1.73 -6.83
C ASN A 57 5.01 0.37 -6.78
N LEU A 58 4.47 -0.59 -6.03
CA LEU A 58 5.07 -1.91 -5.93
C LEU A 58 5.10 -2.62 -7.29
N HIS A 59 4.00 -2.56 -8.05
CA HIS A 59 3.89 -3.22 -9.34
C HIS A 59 4.69 -2.51 -10.45
N PHE A 60 4.49 -1.20 -10.64
CA PHE A 60 5.05 -0.47 -11.78
C PHE A 60 6.42 0.15 -11.52
N ASN A 61 6.71 0.58 -10.29
CA ASN A 61 7.96 1.30 -9.98
C ASN A 61 9.06 0.41 -9.39
N LYS A 62 8.70 -0.69 -8.72
CA LYS A 62 9.67 -1.60 -8.08
C LYS A 62 9.85 -2.89 -8.86
N SER A 63 8.84 -3.77 -8.87
CA SER A 63 8.92 -5.02 -9.63
C SER A 63 7.55 -5.70 -9.73
N PRO A 64 7.06 -5.99 -10.95
CA PRO A 64 5.88 -6.82 -11.16
C PRO A 64 6.03 -8.24 -10.59
N GLN A 65 7.25 -8.78 -10.58
CA GLN A 65 7.52 -10.12 -10.05
C GLN A 65 7.36 -10.15 -8.52
N ALA A 66 7.91 -9.14 -7.84
CA ALA A 66 7.73 -8.99 -6.39
C ALA A 66 6.26 -8.80 -6.04
N TYR A 67 5.52 -8.04 -6.85
CA TYR A 67 4.07 -7.88 -6.68
C TYR A 67 3.33 -9.22 -6.74
N ARG A 68 3.59 -10.03 -7.78
CA ARG A 68 2.97 -11.35 -7.93
C ARG A 68 3.30 -12.30 -6.77
N TYR A 69 4.55 -12.28 -6.30
CA TYR A 69 4.94 -13.05 -5.12
C TYR A 69 4.13 -12.62 -3.88
N LEU A 70 4.05 -11.31 -3.62
CA LEU A 70 3.34 -10.79 -2.47
C LEU A 70 1.82 -10.96 -2.55
N CYS A 71 1.24 -11.12 -3.74
CA CYS A 71 -0.19 -11.43 -3.90
C CYS A 71 -0.58 -12.77 -3.27
N GLY A 72 0.35 -13.71 -3.13
CA GLY A 72 0.11 -14.99 -2.44
C GLY A 72 0.02 -14.84 -0.91
N MET A 73 0.65 -13.80 -0.34
CA MET A 73 0.74 -13.58 1.10
C MET A 73 -0.20 -12.48 1.59
N LEU A 74 -0.39 -11.45 0.77
CA LEU A 74 -1.14 -10.24 1.09
C LEU A 74 -2.39 -10.12 0.23
N THR A 75 -3.39 -9.46 0.79
CA THR A 75 -4.65 -9.09 0.15
C THR A 75 -4.43 -7.90 -0.80
N LEU A 76 -3.74 -8.17 -1.91
CA LEU A 76 -3.46 -7.18 -2.96
C LEU A 76 -4.56 -7.17 -4.03
N PRO A 77 -4.75 -6.02 -4.72
CA PRO A 77 -5.65 -5.93 -5.86
C PRO A 77 -5.15 -6.76 -7.04
N SER A 78 -6.03 -7.08 -7.98
CA SER A 78 -5.64 -7.79 -9.20
C SER A 78 -4.91 -6.86 -10.17
N GLU A 79 -4.11 -7.41 -11.09
CA GLU A 79 -3.45 -6.64 -12.14
C GLU A 79 -4.46 -5.84 -12.99
N CYS A 80 -5.63 -6.42 -13.28
CA CYS A 80 -6.73 -5.71 -13.95
C CYS A 80 -7.21 -4.49 -13.15
N SER A 81 -7.32 -4.61 -11.82
CA SER A 81 -7.69 -3.48 -10.96
C SER A 81 -6.63 -2.36 -11.01
N LEU A 82 -5.35 -2.73 -11.00
CA LEU A 82 -4.25 -1.77 -11.13
C LEU A 82 -4.29 -1.04 -12.47
N GLN A 83 -4.52 -1.75 -13.58
CA GLN A 83 -4.65 -1.15 -14.90
C GLN A 83 -5.84 -0.19 -14.97
N ASN A 84 -6.98 -0.53 -14.35
CA ASN A 84 -8.13 0.35 -14.30
C ASN A 84 -7.84 1.62 -13.48
N TRP A 85 -7.13 1.52 -12.37
CA TRP A 85 -6.70 2.71 -11.62
C TRP A 85 -5.70 3.56 -12.38
N LEU A 86 -4.85 2.95 -13.19
CA LEU A 86 -3.92 3.70 -14.04
C LEU A 86 -4.66 4.47 -15.13
N LYS A 87 -5.70 3.88 -15.72
CA LYS A 87 -6.57 4.53 -16.72
C LYS A 87 -7.38 5.69 -16.14
N ASP A 88 -7.67 5.65 -14.84
CA ASP A 88 -8.40 6.71 -14.13
C ASP A 88 -7.54 7.98 -13.91
N ILE A 89 -6.23 7.90 -14.16
CA ILE A 89 -5.36 9.06 -14.11
C ILE A 89 -5.68 9.95 -15.31
N ALA A 90 -6.25 11.12 -15.05
CA ALA A 90 -6.52 12.13 -16.07
C ALA A 90 -5.21 12.56 -16.74
N LEU A 91 -5.03 12.11 -17.98
CA LEU A 91 -3.93 12.53 -18.85
C LEU A 91 -4.49 13.48 -19.90
N GLU A 92 -3.94 14.68 -19.95
CA GLU A 92 -4.26 15.66 -20.97
C GLU A 92 -3.13 15.73 -21.99
N PRO A 93 -3.44 15.95 -23.29
CA PRO A 93 -2.42 16.13 -24.30
C PRO A 93 -1.62 17.40 -24.01
N GLY A 94 -0.29 17.31 -24.08
CA GLY A 94 0.62 18.42 -23.82
C GLY A 94 1.57 18.15 -22.66
N ILE A 95 2.17 19.22 -22.13
CA ILE A 95 3.05 19.14 -20.95
C ILE A 95 2.19 19.33 -19.71
N MET A 96 2.01 18.26 -18.94
CA MET A 96 1.29 18.32 -17.67
C MET A 96 2.13 19.03 -16.60
N PRO A 97 1.70 20.18 -16.05
CA PRO A 97 2.48 20.93 -15.06
C PRO A 97 2.80 20.11 -13.81
N ALA A 98 1.86 19.28 -13.36
CA ALA A 98 2.04 18.41 -12.20
C ALA A 98 3.21 17.42 -12.37
N ILE A 99 3.38 16.89 -13.59
CA ILE A 99 4.49 15.98 -13.90
C ILE A 99 5.80 16.76 -13.94
N LEU A 100 5.80 17.95 -14.54
CA LEU A 100 6.99 18.79 -14.66
C LEU A 100 7.52 19.22 -13.29
N GLU A 101 6.65 19.66 -12.37
CA GLU A 101 7.04 20.03 -11.01
C GLU A 101 7.55 18.82 -10.21
N GLY A 102 6.93 17.65 -10.39
CA GLY A 102 7.40 16.40 -9.81
C GLY A 102 8.81 16.02 -10.30
N LEU A 103 9.06 16.16 -11.60
CA LEU A 103 10.37 15.89 -12.21
C LEU A 103 11.43 16.88 -11.69
N LYS A 104 11.11 18.17 -11.64
CA LYS A 104 12.01 19.21 -11.11
C LYS A 104 12.44 18.90 -9.68
N THR A 105 11.49 18.50 -8.83
CA THR A 105 11.76 18.10 -7.44
C THR A 105 12.70 16.90 -7.38
N ARG A 106 12.46 15.89 -8.24
CA ARG A 106 13.28 14.68 -8.28
C ARG A 106 14.71 14.96 -8.75
N ILE A 107 14.88 15.76 -9.80
CA ILE A 107 16.19 16.17 -10.33
C ILE A 107 16.98 16.94 -9.27
N HIS A 108 16.35 17.89 -8.58
CA HIS A 108 16.99 18.65 -7.51
C HIS A 108 17.46 17.73 -6.36
N GLY A 109 16.67 16.70 -6.02
CA GLY A 109 17.05 15.68 -5.05
C GLY A 109 18.31 14.89 -5.46
N PHE A 110 18.42 14.52 -6.74
CA PHE A 110 19.61 13.82 -7.26
C PHE A 110 20.86 14.69 -7.18
N TYR A 111 20.78 15.94 -7.61
CA TYR A 111 21.91 16.87 -7.58
C TYR A 111 22.46 17.09 -6.16
N ASN A 112 21.58 17.20 -5.18
CA ASN A 112 21.98 17.35 -3.78
C ASN A 112 22.65 16.09 -3.21
N SER A 113 22.25 14.90 -3.68
CA SER A 113 22.87 13.63 -3.26
C SER A 113 24.28 13.45 -3.82
N GLU A 114 24.56 13.96 -5.02
CA GLU A 114 25.89 13.88 -5.64
C GLU A 114 26.90 14.83 -5.01
N ARG A 115 26.44 15.95 -4.44
CA ARG A 115 27.31 16.95 -3.77
C ARG A 115 27.59 16.65 -2.29
N ALA A 116 26.87 15.71 -1.69
CA ALA A 116 27.03 15.31 -0.30
C ALA A 116 28.01 14.12 -0.13
N GLN A 117 28.60 13.64 -1.22
CA GLN A 117 29.69 12.65 -1.27
C GLN A 117 31.02 13.36 -1.54
#